data_AF-A0A146MGC3-F1
#
_entry.id   AF-A0A146MGC3-F1
#
_cell.length_a   1.000
_cell.length_b   1.000
_cell.length_c   1.000
_cell.angle_alpha   90.00
_cell.angle_beta   90.00
_cell.angle_gamma   90.00
#
_symmetry.space_group_name_H-M   'P 1'
#
loop_
_entity.id
_entity.type
_entity.pdbx_description
1 polymer ?
#
loop_
_entity_poly.entity_id
_entity_poly.type
_entity_poly.pdbx_seq_one_letter_code
_entity_poly.pdbx_strand_id
1 'polypeptide(L)'
;MYRRSWQEIGRITELSGLTSSRQLQFQVQYLMHGTAYEFRVVAENKNGLSEPLDTQAQVHPAKETSVPGPPRGPLRVREVPDSIGTLELTWSPPYELGDYLYLAIN
;
A
#
# COMPACT_ATOMS: atom_id res chain seq x y z
N MET A 1 6.08 -4.96 28.92
CA MET A 1 7.13 -4.08 28.36
C MET A 1 7.22 -4.39 26.87
N TYR A 2 6.63 -3.57 26.00
CA TYR A 2 6.63 -3.85 24.56
C TYR A 2 8.04 -3.59 24.01
N ARG A 3 8.71 -4.64 23.56
CA ARG A 3 10.02 -4.53 22.90
C ARG A 3 9.76 -4.03 21.48
N ARG A 4 10.06 -2.77 21.20
CA ARG A 4 10.16 -2.29 19.83
C ARG A 4 11.29 -3.08 19.16
N SER A 5 10.98 -3.81 18.09
CA SER A 5 11.96 -4.54 17.29
C SER A 5 11.85 -4.11 15.85
N TRP A 6 12.98 -3.75 15.25
CA TRP A 6 13.06 -3.46 13.82
C TRP A 6 12.94 -4.75 13.02
N GLN A 7 12.13 -4.71 11.96
CA GLN A 7 12.04 -5.78 10.98
C GLN A 7 12.55 -5.27 9.65
N GLU A 8 13.46 -6.00 9.03
CA GLU A 8 13.92 -5.69 7.67
C GLU A 8 12.80 -6.01 6.67
N ILE A 9 12.38 -4.99 5.91
CA ILE A 9 11.29 -5.06 4.93
C ILE A 9 11.80 -5.22 3.50
N GLY A 10 13.07 -4.94 3.25
CA GLY A 10 13.70 -5.11 1.95
C GLY A 10 15.00 -4.33 1.81
N ARG A 11 15.73 -4.64 0.74
CA ARG A 11 17.03 -4.04 0.42
C ARG A 11 17.04 -3.60 -1.03
N ILE A 12 17.42 -2.34 -1.29
CA ILE A 12 17.69 -1.88 -2.66
C ILE A 12 19.12 -2.31 -3.01
N THR A 13 19.26 -3.18 -4.00
CA THR A 13 20.57 -3.61 -4.52
C THR A 13 20.59 -3.47 -6.04
N GLU A 14 21.77 -3.20 -6.61
CA GLU A 14 21.96 -3.12 -8.07
C GLU A 14 21.81 -4.50 -8.74
N LEU A 15 21.86 -5.59 -7.97
CA LEU A 15 21.86 -6.97 -8.47
C LEU A 15 20.47 -7.49 -8.86
N SER A 16 19.39 -6.79 -8.53
CA SER A 16 18.04 -7.22 -8.92
C SER A 16 17.73 -7.00 -10.40
N GLY A 17 18.62 -6.35 -11.17
CA GLY A 17 18.43 -6.08 -12.61
C GLY A 17 17.23 -5.21 -12.95
N LEU A 18 16.49 -4.76 -11.95
CA LEU A 18 15.21 -4.04 -12.04
C LEU A 18 15.35 -2.57 -11.62
N THR A 19 16.54 -2.15 -11.19
CA THR A 19 16.72 -0.86 -10.53
C THR A 19 18.02 -0.18 -10.96
N SER A 20 17.89 0.96 -11.63
CA SER A 20 19.01 1.86 -11.96
C SER A 20 19.65 2.39 -10.67
N SER A 21 20.97 2.63 -10.67
CA SER A 21 21.78 3.12 -9.53
C SER A 21 21.36 4.48 -8.94
N ARG A 22 20.23 5.05 -9.39
CA ARG A 22 19.63 6.30 -8.93
C ARG A 22 18.27 6.16 -8.24
N GLN A 23 17.77 4.94 -8.02
CA GLN A 23 16.46 4.79 -7.37
C GLN A 23 16.57 5.00 -5.86
N LEU A 24 16.06 6.16 -5.40
CA LEU A 24 16.00 6.57 -3.99
C LEU A 24 14.60 6.35 -3.38
N GLN A 25 13.82 5.43 -3.95
CA GLN A 25 12.44 5.16 -3.56
C GLN A 25 12.25 3.68 -3.27
N PHE A 26 11.58 3.39 -2.17
CA PHE A 26 11.18 2.05 -1.77
C PHE A 26 9.70 2.01 -1.46
N GLN A 27 8.97 1.10 -2.09
CA GLN A 27 7.54 0.93 -1.85
C GLN A 27 7.34 -0.17 -0.78
N VAL A 28 6.74 0.21 0.34
CA VAL A 28 6.39 -0.74 1.41
C VAL A 28 4.95 -1.19 1.22
N GLN A 29 4.73 -2.50 1.17
CA GLN A 29 3.42 -3.11 0.95
C GLN A 29 2.93 -3.83 2.21
N TYR A 30 1.64 -4.18 2.24
CA TYR A 30 1.01 -4.96 3.30
C TYR A 30 1.03 -4.31 4.70
N LEU A 31 0.99 -2.98 4.75
CA LEU A 31 0.82 -2.23 5.99
C LEU A 31 -0.63 -2.34 6.47
N MET A 32 -0.83 -2.52 7.77
CA MET A 32 -2.16 -2.60 8.36
C MET A 32 -2.75 -1.21 8.56
N HIS A 33 -4.01 -1.03 8.10
CA HIS A 33 -4.75 0.20 8.36
C HIS A 33 -4.90 0.46 9.86
N GLY A 34 -4.79 1.73 10.24
CA GLY A 34 -4.91 2.17 11.65
C GLY A 34 -3.67 1.88 12.51
N THR A 35 -2.63 1.24 11.95
CA THR A 35 -1.37 0.98 12.65
C THR A 35 -0.35 2.06 12.35
N ALA A 36 0.28 2.61 13.39
CA ALA A 36 1.37 3.57 13.24
C ALA A 36 2.70 2.83 13.00
N TYR A 37 3.44 3.24 11.97
CA TYR A 37 4.74 2.65 11.63
C TYR A 37 5.86 3.69 11.77
N GLU A 38 7.04 3.22 12.15
CA GLU A 38 8.30 3.96 12.09
C GLU A 38 9.17 3.26 11.04
N PHE A 39 9.79 4.02 10.13
CA PHE A 39 10.69 3.48 9.12
C PHE A 39 12.12 3.92 9.40
N ARG A 40 13.06 3.04 9.05
CA ARG A 40 14.50 3.26 9.15
C ARG A 40 15.17 2.88 7.85
N VAL A 41 16.06 3.74 7.36
CA VAL A 41 16.90 3.48 6.19
C VAL A 41 18.35 3.45 6.61
N VAL A 42 19.11 2.48 6.09
CA VAL A 42 20.56 2.37 6.30
C VAL A 42 21.21 2.20 4.94
N ALA A 43 22.23 3.00 4.65
CA ALA A 43 23.02 2.83 3.44
C ALA A 43 24.13 1.79 3.71
N GLU A 44 24.37 0.90 2.75
CA GLU A 44 25.45 -0.09 2.82
C GLU A 44 26.42 0.12 1.67
N ASN A 45 27.71 0.17 1.98
CA ASN A 45 28.78 0.13 0.98
C ASN A 45 29.82 -0.92 1.39
N LYS A 46 30.89 -1.07 0.59
CA LYS A 46 31.97 -2.03 0.86
C LYS A 46 32.67 -1.86 2.22
N ASN A 47 32.56 -0.70 2.85
CA ASN A 47 33.14 -0.39 4.15
C ASN A 47 32.16 -0.64 5.30
N GLY A 48 30.90 -1.00 5.02
CA GLY A 48 29.88 -1.32 6.01
C GLY A 48 28.61 -0.47 5.90
N LEU A 49 27.89 -0.39 7.02
CA LEU A 49 26.61 0.30 7.16
C LEU A 49 26.82 1.76 7.61
N SER A 50 25.98 2.66 7.10
CA SER A 50 25.89 4.05 7.58
C SER A 50 25.16 4.13 8.92
N GLU A 51 25.13 5.34 9.49
CA GLU A 51 24.14 5.64 10.53
C GLU A 51 22.71 5.49 9.97
N PRO A 52 21.76 4.98 10.77
CA PRO A 52 20.37 4.86 10.36
C PRO A 52 19.69 6.22 10.30
N LEU A 53 18.87 6.41 9.26
CA LEU A 53 17.94 7.52 9.15
C LEU A 53 16.53 7.03 9.48
N ASP A 54 16.00 7.50 10.60
CA ASP A 54 14.66 7.17 11.07
C ASP A 54 13.65 8.25 10.62
N THR A 55 12.40 7.85 10.40
CA THR A 55 11.30 8.80 10.11
C THR A 55 11.07 9.75 11.29
N GLN A 56 10.95 11.06 11.02
CA GLN A 56 10.77 12.09 12.05
C GLN A 56 9.47 11.96 12.85
N ALA A 57 8.43 11.40 12.22
CA ALA A 57 7.14 11.16 12.83
C ALA A 57 6.62 9.78 12.42
N GLN A 58 5.72 9.23 13.23
CA GLN A 58 5.05 7.99 12.88
C GLN A 58 4.23 8.18 11.60
N VAL A 59 4.39 7.24 10.68
CA VAL A 59 3.63 7.19 9.45
C VAL A 59 2.36 6.39 9.74
N HIS A 60 1.22 7.04 9.58
CA HIS A 60 -0.07 6.37 9.57
C HIS A 60 -0.39 6.03 8.11
N PRO A 61 -0.48 4.74 7.74
CA PRO A 61 -0.92 4.32 6.43
C PRO A 61 -2.33 4.84 6.20
N ALA A 62 -2.44 5.99 5.54
CA ALA A 62 -3.69 6.50 5.07
C ALA A 62 -4.04 5.72 3.82
N LYS A 63 -5.29 5.26 3.75
CA LYS A 63 -5.86 4.80 2.49
C LYS A 63 -5.85 5.98 1.54
N GLU A 64 -5.00 5.97 0.53
CA GLU A 64 -5.24 6.84 -0.62
C GLU A 64 -6.61 6.41 -1.15
N THR A 65 -7.58 7.32 -1.14
CA THR A 65 -8.90 7.03 -1.73
C THR A 65 -8.72 6.96 -3.24
N SER A 66 -8.30 5.80 -3.74
CA SER A 66 -8.39 5.50 -5.16
C SER A 66 -9.85 5.29 -5.53
N VAL A 67 -10.21 5.57 -6.78
CA VAL A 67 -11.53 5.17 -7.29
C VAL A 67 -11.66 3.65 -7.11
N PRO A 68 -12.72 3.14 -6.48
CA PRO A 68 -12.94 1.70 -6.38
C PRO A 68 -12.93 1.07 -7.78
N GLY A 69 -12.47 -0.18 -7.90
CA GLY A 69 -12.61 -0.91 -9.15
C GLY A 69 -14.08 -0.99 -9.61
N PRO A 70 -14.33 -1.35 -10.89
CA PRO A 70 -15.70 -1.53 -11.38
C PRO A 70 -16.43 -2.63 -10.59
N PRO A 71 -17.76 -2.50 -10.42
CA PRO A 71 -18.56 -3.54 -9.79
C PRO A 71 -18.44 -4.85 -10.57
N ARG A 72 -18.42 -5.97 -9.84
CA ARG A 72 -18.30 -7.31 -10.42
C ARG A 72 -19.67 -7.84 -10.86
N GLY A 73 -19.67 -8.45 -12.04
CA GLY A 73 -20.83 -9.17 -12.57
C GLY A 73 -21.02 -10.56 -11.94
N PRO A 74 -22.16 -11.22 -12.25
CA PRO A 74 -23.21 -10.74 -13.15
C PRO A 74 -24.10 -9.67 -12.50
N LEU A 75 -24.51 -8.67 -13.30
CA LEU A 75 -25.58 -7.75 -12.91
C LEU A 75 -26.89 -8.53 -12.87
N ARG A 76 -27.49 -8.66 -11.68
CA ARG A 76 -28.81 -9.25 -11.53
C ARG A 76 -29.84 -8.14 -11.61
N VAL A 77 -30.80 -8.32 -12.51
CA VAL A 77 -31.92 -7.39 -12.71
C VAL A 77 -33.18 -8.08 -12.23
N ARG A 78 -33.96 -7.40 -11.41
CA ARG A 78 -35.26 -7.89 -10.94
C ARG A 78 -36.30 -6.80 -11.08
N GLU A 79 -37.45 -7.14 -11.65
CA GLU A 79 -38.62 -6.26 -11.62
C GLU A 79 -39.17 -6.18 -10.21
N VAL A 80 -39.46 -4.96 -9.77
CA VAL A 80 -40.06 -4.74 -8.45
C VAL A 80 -41.58 -4.82 -8.63
N PRO A 81 -42.25 -5.82 -8.01
CA PRO A 81 -43.70 -5.93 -8.09
C PRO A 81 -44.39 -4.64 -7.64
N ASP A 82 -45.50 -4.29 -8.29
CA ASP A 82 -46.31 -3.10 -8.00
C ASP A 82 -45.63 -1.74 -8.28
N SER A 83 -44.50 -1.73 -9.00
CA SER A 83 -43.84 -0.49 -9.43
C SER A 83 -43.63 -0.46 -10.94
N ILE A 84 -44.32 0.47 -11.62
CA ILE A 84 -44.23 0.61 -13.08
C ILE A 84 -42.92 1.35 -13.40
N GLY A 85 -42.04 0.71 -14.17
CA GLY A 85 -40.80 1.31 -14.64
C GLY A 85 -39.63 1.31 -13.63
N THR A 86 -39.72 0.54 -12.54
CA THR A 86 -38.62 0.41 -11.57
C THR A 86 -37.95 -0.96 -11.66
N LEU A 87 -36.62 -0.98 -11.66
CA LEU A 87 -35.81 -2.20 -11.68
C LEU A 87 -34.84 -2.20 -10.48
N GLU A 88 -34.75 -3.34 -9.82
CA GLU A 88 -33.74 -3.63 -8.81
C GLU A 88 -32.49 -4.20 -9.50
N LEU A 89 -31.34 -3.59 -9.21
CA LEU A 89 -30.03 -3.99 -9.74
C LEU A 89 -29.12 -4.46 -8.61
N THR A 90 -28.56 -5.66 -8.74
CA THR A 90 -27.61 -6.21 -7.77
C THR A 90 -26.31 -6.62 -8.46
N TRP A 91 -25.18 -6.17 -7.92
CA TRP A 91 -23.84 -6.52 -8.38
C TRP A 91 -22.93 -6.90 -7.20
N SER A 92 -21.79 -7.52 -7.50
CA SER A 92 -20.78 -7.85 -6.49
C SER A 92 -19.77 -6.70 -6.33
N PRO A 93 -19.17 -6.49 -5.13
CA PRO A 93 -18.18 -5.42 -4.91
C PRO A 93 -16.89 -5.66 -5.71
N PRO A 94 -16.08 -4.63 -6.05
CA PRO A 94 -14.84 -4.79 -6.82
C PRO A 94 -13.79 -5.69 -6.17
N TYR A 95 -12.82 -6.19 -6.96
CA TYR A 95 -11.66 -6.92 -6.45
C TYR A 95 -10.63 -6.01 -5.78
N GLU A 96 -10.35 -4.86 -6.39
CA GLU A 96 -9.34 -3.92 -5.92
C GLU A 96 -9.98 -2.72 -5.23
N LEU A 97 -9.65 -2.61 -3.95
CA LEU A 97 -9.71 -1.38 -3.18
C LEU A 97 -8.27 -0.86 -3.24
N GLY A 98 -7.93 0.02 -4.19
CA GLY A 98 -6.53 0.36 -4.48
C GLY A 98 -5.80 0.91 -3.24
N ASP A 99 -4.59 0.41 -2.98
CA ASP A 99 -3.80 0.76 -1.80
C ASP A 99 -2.29 0.62 -2.09
N TYR A 100 -1.58 1.73 -2.32
CA TYR A 100 -0.10 1.77 -2.31
C TYR A 100 0.39 3.03 -1.59
N LEU A 101 1.46 2.88 -0.80
CA LEU A 101 2.17 4.01 -0.19
C LEU A 101 3.60 4.04 -0.71
N TYR A 102 3.99 5.17 -1.28
CA TYR A 102 5.35 5.43 -1.73
C TYR A 102 6.14 6.16 -0.64
N LEU A 103 7.27 5.61 -0.21
CA LEU A 103 8.23 6.33 0.62
C LEU A 103 9.22 7.05 -0.31
N ALA A 104 9.08 8.37 -0.43
CA ALA A 104 10.07 9.22 -1.09
C ALA A 104 11.15 9.62 -0.07
N ILE A 105 12.42 9.37 -0.39
CA ILE A 105 13.56 9.84 0.38
C ILE A 105 14.01 11.16 -0.29
N ASN A 106 13.85 12.28 0.43
CA ASN A 106 14.36 13.59 0.01
C ASN A 106 15.85 13.74 0.30
#